data_AF-A0A918REE6-F1
#
_entry.id   AF-A0A918REE6-F1
#
_cell.length_a   1.000
_cell.length_b   1.000
_cell.length_c   1.000
_cell.angle_alpha   90.00
_cell.angle_beta   90.00
_cell.angle_gamma   90.00
#
_symmetry.space_group_name_H-M   'P 1'
#
loop_
_entity.id
_entity.type
_entity.pdbx_description
1 polymer ?
#
loop_
_entity_poly.entity_id
_entity_poly.type
_entity_poly.pdbx_seq_one_letter_code
_entity_poly.pdbx_strand_id
1 'polypeptide(L)'
;MNDTTPTIPAPARTQAAPRQPVTKAGPLRHAITRHINTLQNDYLTDRPHAVQALARLRRGVGRQATEMPDLWGLVGVEQFHAAWLAERQLPAGETQTLRAEQAAHIAVTLWAVHQQSNRTRRMHVADGPSLGSAVRRLMAGTDADEAIRKRLVRAGAATTLDVMSQRLRDLVVLLRTAEVPLDYGLLAEQLAHWQQPGGPARIRQAWGRSFHAYRAPARPAPQDSTDTATPSESTENNTKEHE
;
A
#
# COMPACT_ATOMS: atom_id res chain seq x y z
N MET A 1 -34.95 -20.81 51.51
CA MET A 1 -34.82 -21.23 50.10
C MET A 1 -33.93 -20.21 49.41
N ASN A 2 -32.85 -20.64 48.76
CA ASN A 2 -31.86 -19.75 48.14
C ASN A 2 -32.29 -19.36 46.73
N ASP A 3 -32.51 -18.07 46.49
CA ASP A 3 -32.69 -17.52 45.14
C ASP A 3 -31.36 -17.55 44.39
N THR A 4 -31.28 -18.37 43.34
CA THR A 4 -30.15 -18.41 42.40
C THR A 4 -30.61 -17.80 41.08
N THR A 5 -30.27 -16.54 40.84
CA THR A 5 -30.42 -15.89 39.53
C THR A 5 -29.26 -16.33 38.62
N PRO A 6 -29.50 -16.82 37.40
CA PRO A 6 -28.41 -17.19 36.49
C PRO A 6 -27.82 -15.93 35.85
N THR A 7 -26.55 -15.66 36.14
CA THR A 7 -25.75 -14.61 35.49
C THR A 7 -25.34 -15.06 34.08
N ILE A 8 -25.85 -14.35 33.06
CA ILE A 8 -25.41 -14.51 31.66
C ILE A 8 -24.02 -13.88 31.50
N PRO A 9 -22.99 -14.58 30.99
CA PRO A 9 -21.69 -13.99 30.76
C PRO A 9 -21.72 -13.05 29.54
N ALA A 10 -21.15 -11.86 29.70
CA ALA A 10 -21.00 -10.87 28.63
C ALA A 10 -20.17 -11.43 27.45
N PRO A 11 -20.47 -11.05 26.19
CA PRO A 11 -19.76 -11.56 25.03
C PRO A 11 -18.29 -11.17 25.09
N ALA A 12 -17.43 -12.16 24.84
CA ALA A 12 -15.99 -11.99 24.76
C ALA A 12 -15.65 -10.89 23.73
N ARG A 13 -14.95 -9.84 24.19
CA ARG A 13 -14.42 -8.80 23.32
C ARG A 13 -13.53 -9.47 22.27
N THR A 14 -13.91 -9.35 21.00
CA THR A 14 -13.11 -9.76 19.85
C THR A 14 -11.71 -9.17 19.99
N GLN A 15 -10.73 -10.01 20.33
CA GLN A 15 -9.33 -9.59 20.38
C GLN A 15 -8.91 -9.22 18.96
N ALA A 16 -8.66 -7.93 18.75
CA ALA A 16 -8.06 -7.42 17.53
C ALA A 16 -6.73 -8.14 17.29
N ALA A 17 -6.54 -8.63 16.07
CA ALA A 17 -5.30 -9.27 15.63
C ALA A 17 -4.06 -8.42 15.98
N PRO A 18 -2.92 -9.05 16.31
CA PRO A 18 -1.73 -8.33 16.74
C PRO A 18 -1.28 -7.35 15.67
N ARG A 19 -1.43 -6.05 15.94
CA ARG A 19 -0.84 -4.98 15.14
C ARG A 19 0.67 -5.17 15.20
N GLN A 20 1.29 -5.43 14.05
CA GLN A 20 2.74 -5.56 13.99
C GLN A 20 3.39 -4.31 14.62
N PRO A 21 4.46 -4.46 15.42
CA PRO A 21 5.14 -3.32 15.99
C PRO A 21 5.68 -2.48 14.83
N VAL A 22 5.06 -1.32 14.62
CA VAL A 22 5.56 -0.30 13.70
C VAL A 22 6.93 0.12 14.21
N THR A 23 8.00 -0.43 13.63
CA THR A 23 9.33 0.14 13.77
C THR A 23 9.21 1.62 13.41
N LYS A 24 9.56 2.51 14.35
CA LYS A 24 9.48 3.96 14.17
C LYS A 24 10.02 4.33 12.78
N ALA A 25 9.18 4.97 11.96
CA ALA A 25 9.55 5.37 10.61
C ALA A 25 10.83 6.21 10.67
N GLY A 26 11.82 5.87 9.84
CA GLY A 26 13.04 6.65 9.75
C GLY A 26 12.82 8.00 9.04
N PRO A 27 13.85 8.86 9.05
CA PRO A 27 13.74 10.24 8.57
C PRO A 27 13.37 10.32 7.08
N LEU A 28 13.86 9.37 6.27
CA LEU A 28 13.51 9.31 4.85
C LEU A 28 12.05 8.96 4.62
N ARG A 29 11.52 7.95 5.33
CA ARG A 29 10.10 7.60 5.22
C ARG A 29 9.21 8.78 5.59
N HIS A 30 9.53 9.47 6.68
CA HIS A 30 8.77 10.63 7.14
C HIS A 30 8.80 11.78 6.13
N ALA A 31 9.99 12.12 5.62
CA ALA A 31 10.16 13.17 4.62
C ALA A 31 9.39 12.89 3.34
N ILE A 32 9.53 11.69 2.77
CA ILE A 32 8.85 11.33 1.52
C ILE A 32 7.34 11.21 1.70
N THR A 33 6.88 10.67 2.84
CA THR A 33 5.46 10.63 3.17
C THR A 33 4.87 12.04 3.21
N ARG A 34 5.53 12.98 3.89
CA ARG A 34 5.09 14.38 3.96
C ARG A 34 5.06 15.02 2.57
N HIS A 35 6.15 14.88 1.82
CA HIS A 35 6.28 15.46 0.49
C HIS A 35 5.20 14.96 -0.47
N ILE A 36 5.01 13.64 -0.56
CA ILE A 36 4.00 13.04 -1.42
C ILE A 36 2.59 13.44 -0.96
N ASN A 37 2.31 13.46 0.35
CA ASN A 37 0.98 13.86 0.83
C ASN A 37 0.61 15.29 0.42
N THR A 38 1.54 16.23 0.51
CA THR A 38 1.31 17.61 0.03
C THR A 38 0.97 17.62 -1.47
N LEU A 39 1.84 17.06 -2.31
CA LEU A 39 1.62 17.03 -3.76
C LEU A 39 0.36 16.25 -4.16
N GLN A 40 0.05 15.16 -3.45
CA GLN A 40 -1.14 14.36 -3.69
C GLN A 40 -2.41 15.16 -3.37
N ASN A 41 -2.44 15.89 -2.25
CA ASN A 41 -3.58 16.74 -1.90
C ASN A 41 -3.83 17.82 -2.95
N ASP A 42 -2.75 18.49 -3.38
CA ASP A 42 -2.82 19.53 -4.39
C ASP A 42 -3.25 18.96 -5.76
N TYR A 43 -2.79 17.76 -6.11
CA TYR A 43 -3.20 17.10 -7.36
C TYR A 43 -4.67 16.67 -7.36
N LEU A 44 -5.16 16.13 -6.24
CA LEU A 44 -6.57 15.72 -6.08
C LEU A 44 -7.51 16.94 -6.11
N THR A 45 -7.03 18.11 -5.69
CA THR A 45 -7.77 19.39 -5.76
C THR A 45 -7.50 20.19 -7.04
N ASP A 46 -6.91 19.56 -8.06
CA ASP A 46 -6.63 20.13 -9.37
C ASP A 46 -5.81 21.44 -9.35
N ARG A 47 -4.85 21.54 -8.42
CA ARG A 47 -3.92 22.67 -8.40
C ARG A 47 -2.97 22.58 -9.61
N PRO A 48 -2.86 23.63 -10.46
CA PRO A 48 -2.04 23.58 -11.69
C PRO A 48 -0.57 23.22 -11.45
N HIS A 49 0.03 23.76 -10.37
CA HIS A 49 1.43 23.49 -10.03
C HIS A 49 1.67 22.00 -9.74
N ALA A 50 0.73 21.31 -9.07
CA ALA A 50 0.84 19.90 -8.75
C ALA A 50 0.63 19.04 -10.01
N VAL A 51 -0.31 19.40 -10.89
CA VAL A 51 -0.50 18.73 -12.18
C VAL A 51 0.79 18.80 -13.01
N GLN A 52 1.42 19.98 -13.07
CA GLN A 52 2.69 20.18 -13.76
C GLN A 52 3.83 19.40 -13.10
N ALA A 53 3.94 19.42 -11.77
CA ALA A 53 4.96 18.70 -11.02
C ALA A 53 4.88 17.19 -11.28
N LEU A 54 3.69 16.58 -11.19
CA LEU A 54 3.50 15.17 -11.50
C LEU A 54 3.85 14.85 -12.96
N ALA A 55 3.51 15.74 -13.90
CA ALA A 55 3.87 15.56 -15.31
C ALA A 55 5.40 15.55 -15.52
N ARG A 56 6.14 16.40 -14.80
CA ARG A 56 7.61 16.39 -14.82
C ARG A 56 8.16 15.12 -14.17
N LEU A 57 7.70 14.77 -12.97
CA LEU A 57 8.13 13.58 -12.23
C LEU A 57 7.96 12.29 -13.06
N ARG A 58 6.86 12.15 -13.80
CA ARG A 58 6.65 10.98 -14.68
C ARG A 58 7.72 10.82 -15.76
N ARG A 59 8.36 11.91 -16.21
CA ARG A 59 9.46 11.86 -17.19
C ARG A 59 10.77 11.36 -16.60
N GLY A 60 10.91 11.40 -15.27
CA GLY A 60 12.10 10.92 -14.55
C GLY A 60 12.14 9.42 -14.28
N VAL A 61 11.05 8.70 -14.54
CA VAL A 61 10.97 7.28 -14.19
C VAL A 61 11.89 6.47 -15.10
N GLY A 62 12.68 5.58 -14.50
CA GLY A 62 13.66 4.76 -15.22
C GLY A 62 14.91 5.53 -15.66
N ARG A 63 15.08 6.78 -15.20
CA ARG A 63 16.30 7.59 -15.36
C ARG A 63 16.94 7.85 -14.01
N GLN A 64 18.24 8.07 -14.00
CA GLN A 64 18.98 8.39 -12.78
C GLN A 64 18.64 9.82 -12.29
N ALA A 65 18.71 10.03 -10.99
CA ALA A 65 18.47 11.35 -10.38
C ALA A 65 19.48 12.41 -10.90
N THR A 66 20.71 11.98 -11.16
CA THR A 66 21.81 12.82 -11.68
C THR A 66 21.62 13.27 -13.13
N GLU A 67 20.80 12.55 -13.90
CA GLU A 67 20.55 12.83 -15.32
C GLU A 67 19.38 13.81 -15.54
N MET A 68 18.70 14.20 -14.46
CA MET A 68 17.45 14.97 -14.53
C MET A 68 17.49 16.22 -13.64
N PRO A 69 18.28 17.26 -13.99
CA PRO A 69 18.33 18.52 -13.25
C PRO A 69 16.95 19.17 -13.09
N ASP A 70 16.07 19.00 -14.09
CA ASP A 70 14.69 19.47 -14.07
C ASP A 70 13.82 18.88 -12.95
N LEU A 71 14.29 17.86 -12.22
CA LEU A 71 13.59 17.25 -11.09
C LEU A 71 14.16 17.64 -9.73
N TRP A 72 15.23 18.44 -9.70
CA TRP A 72 15.73 19.03 -8.46
C TRP A 72 14.64 19.86 -7.78
N GLY A 73 14.49 19.74 -6.46
CA GLY A 73 13.39 20.34 -5.70
C GLY A 73 12.02 19.68 -5.86
N LEU A 74 11.82 18.79 -6.84
CA LEU A 74 10.52 18.10 -7.05
C LEU A 74 10.44 16.73 -6.39
N VAL A 75 11.58 16.15 -5.98
CA VAL A 75 11.65 14.84 -5.32
C VAL A 75 11.52 14.95 -3.80
N GLY A 76 11.69 16.16 -3.24
CA GLY A 76 11.53 16.42 -1.80
C GLY A 76 12.71 15.98 -0.93
N VAL A 77 13.91 15.89 -1.51
CA VAL A 77 15.16 15.52 -0.81
C VAL A 77 15.51 16.55 0.28
N GLU A 78 15.16 17.81 0.09
CA GLU A 78 15.35 18.89 1.05
C GLU A 78 14.65 18.58 2.39
N GLN A 79 13.47 17.95 2.32
CA GLN A 79 12.73 17.52 3.50
C GLN A 79 13.44 16.37 4.23
N PHE A 80 14.17 15.52 3.50
CA PHE A 80 15.00 14.48 4.11
C PHE A 80 16.18 15.09 4.86
N HIS A 81 16.91 16.05 4.28
CA HIS A 81 18.00 16.73 4.98
C HIS A 81 17.54 17.38 6.28
N ALA A 82 16.41 18.08 6.24
CA ALA A 82 15.83 18.71 7.42
C ALA A 82 15.40 17.66 8.48
N ALA A 83 14.72 16.59 8.06
CA ALA A 83 14.30 15.52 8.97
C ALA A 83 15.49 14.79 9.60
N TRP A 84 16.52 14.48 8.80
CA TRP A 84 17.73 13.83 9.27
C TRP A 84 18.45 14.69 10.31
N LEU A 85 18.68 15.97 10.00
CA LEU A 85 19.34 16.89 10.92
C LEU A 85 18.56 17.03 12.23
N ALA A 86 17.23 17.14 12.16
CA ALA A 86 16.39 17.22 13.35
C ALA A 86 16.46 15.96 14.22
N GLU A 87 16.47 14.77 13.60
CA GLU A 87 16.48 13.49 14.32
C GLU A 87 17.86 13.09 14.84
N ARG A 88 18.91 13.36 14.07
CA ARG A 88 20.27 12.88 14.34
C ARG A 88 21.20 13.94 14.90
N GLN A 89 20.78 15.22 14.90
CA GLN A 89 21.57 16.38 15.35
C GLN A 89 22.91 16.56 14.59
N LEU A 90 23.06 15.92 13.43
CA LEU A 90 24.16 16.11 12.50
C LEU A 90 23.71 15.83 11.06
N PRO A 91 24.36 16.44 10.05
CA PRO A 91 24.08 16.12 8.65
C PRO A 91 24.34 14.65 8.32
N ALA A 92 23.63 14.12 7.33
CA ALA A 92 23.94 12.81 6.78
C ALA A 92 25.30 12.87 6.06
N GLY A 93 26.12 11.82 6.25
CA GLY A 93 27.33 11.66 5.43
C GLY A 93 26.99 11.50 3.96
N GLU A 94 27.90 11.89 3.07
CA GLU A 94 27.70 11.94 1.61
C GLU A 94 27.11 10.65 1.03
N THR A 95 27.68 9.48 1.39
CA THR A 95 27.16 8.19 0.91
C THR A 95 25.72 7.92 1.37
N GLN A 96 25.35 8.33 2.58
CA GLN A 96 23.99 8.15 3.09
C GLN A 96 23.01 9.09 2.41
N THR A 97 23.43 10.32 2.13
CA THR A 97 22.70 11.31 1.34
C THR A 97 22.41 10.78 -0.05
N LEU A 98 23.43 10.33 -0.79
CA LEU A 98 23.27 9.82 -2.15
C LEU A 98 22.30 8.63 -2.22
N ARG A 99 22.38 7.69 -1.27
CA ARG A 99 21.45 6.56 -1.20
C ARG A 99 20.01 7.02 -0.99
N ALA A 100 19.81 8.01 -0.12
CA ALA A 100 18.49 8.55 0.18
C ALA A 100 17.91 9.30 -1.03
N GLU A 101 18.72 10.08 -1.74
CA GLU A 101 18.35 10.80 -2.96
C GLU A 101 17.88 9.86 -4.06
N GLN A 102 18.68 8.82 -4.35
CA GLN A 102 18.33 7.82 -5.37
C GLN A 102 17.04 7.09 -5.01
N ALA A 103 16.87 6.71 -3.74
CA ALA A 103 15.68 6.03 -3.26
C ALA A 103 14.43 6.92 -3.30
N ALA A 104 14.56 8.19 -2.90
CA ALA A 104 13.51 9.19 -2.98
C ALA A 104 13.06 9.41 -4.43
N HIS A 105 14.02 9.59 -5.34
CA HIS A 105 13.75 9.78 -6.77
C HIS A 105 12.94 8.63 -7.35
N ILE A 106 13.35 7.39 -7.09
CA ILE A 106 12.62 6.21 -7.57
C ILE A 106 11.21 6.18 -6.97
N ALA A 107 11.06 6.35 -5.65
CA ALA A 107 9.75 6.27 -5.01
C ALA A 107 8.77 7.36 -5.49
N VAL A 108 9.21 8.62 -5.56
CA VAL A 108 8.37 9.76 -5.94
C VAL A 108 7.99 9.70 -7.42
N THR A 109 8.92 9.32 -8.30
CA THR A 109 8.62 9.16 -9.74
C THR A 109 7.67 7.99 -10.00
N LEU A 110 7.83 6.86 -9.29
CA LEU A 110 6.89 5.75 -9.34
C LEU A 110 5.50 6.14 -8.82
N TRP A 111 5.43 6.91 -7.73
CA TRP A 111 4.17 7.44 -7.22
C TRP A 111 3.48 8.35 -8.25
N ALA A 112 4.23 9.24 -8.92
CA ALA A 112 3.66 10.12 -9.94
C ALA A 112 3.06 9.35 -11.13
N VAL A 113 3.61 8.16 -11.47
CA VAL A 113 3.00 7.23 -12.43
C VAL A 113 1.74 6.62 -11.85
N HIS A 114 1.79 6.13 -10.62
CA HIS A 114 0.66 5.48 -9.96
C HIS A 114 -0.55 6.41 -9.86
N GLN A 115 -0.34 7.66 -9.44
CA GLN A 115 -1.38 8.67 -9.25
C GLN A 115 -1.94 9.21 -10.58
N GLN A 116 -1.29 8.94 -11.72
CA GLN A 116 -1.66 9.52 -13.00
C GLN A 116 -3.11 9.20 -13.39
N SER A 117 -3.86 10.25 -13.74
CA SER A 117 -5.26 10.19 -14.16
C SER A 117 -6.23 9.70 -13.07
N ASN A 118 -5.76 9.49 -11.82
CA ASN A 118 -6.63 9.21 -10.69
C ASN A 118 -6.77 10.49 -9.85
N ARG A 119 -7.94 11.11 -9.91
CA ARG A 119 -8.26 12.35 -9.15
C ARG A 119 -9.13 12.09 -7.92
N THR A 120 -9.59 10.86 -7.73
CA THR A 120 -10.58 10.52 -6.70
C THR A 120 -9.98 9.69 -5.58
N ARG A 121 -8.92 8.92 -5.86
CA ARG A 121 -8.26 8.05 -4.89
C ARG A 121 -6.81 8.44 -4.68
N ARG A 122 -6.36 8.26 -3.44
CA ARG A 122 -4.97 8.39 -3.04
C ARG A 122 -4.21 7.11 -3.35
N MET A 123 -3.21 7.17 -4.21
CA MET A 123 -2.36 6.02 -4.54
C MET A 123 -1.18 5.89 -3.57
N HIS A 124 -0.79 6.98 -2.91
CA HIS A 124 0.01 6.93 -1.69
C HIS A 124 -0.89 6.95 -0.45
N VAL A 125 -0.73 5.96 0.42
CA VAL A 125 -1.35 5.93 1.75
C VAL A 125 -0.25 5.64 2.77
N ALA A 126 -0.03 6.59 3.69
CA ALA A 126 0.88 6.41 4.82
C ALA A 126 0.39 5.28 5.73
N ASP A 127 1.30 4.41 6.16
CA ASP A 127 0.97 3.18 6.91
C ASP A 127 -0.03 2.27 6.15
N GLY A 128 -0.09 2.42 4.83
CA GLY A 128 -0.86 1.61 3.92
C GLY A 128 -0.17 0.28 3.57
N PRO A 129 -0.61 -0.38 2.49
CA PRO A 129 0.00 -1.62 2.05
C PRO A 129 1.48 -1.43 1.71
N SER A 130 2.34 -2.34 2.17
CA SER A 130 3.70 -2.48 1.62
C SER A 130 3.64 -3.14 0.24
N LEU A 131 4.77 -3.15 -0.49
CA LEU A 131 4.83 -3.71 -1.84
C LEU A 131 4.31 -5.15 -1.93
N GLY A 132 4.75 -6.04 -1.03
CA GLY A 132 4.31 -7.43 -1.05
C GLY A 132 2.82 -7.58 -0.81
N SER A 133 2.26 -6.85 0.16
CA SER A 133 0.82 -6.86 0.42
C SER A 133 0.02 -6.24 -0.73
N ALA A 134 0.50 -5.17 -1.34
CA ALA A 134 -0.12 -4.52 -2.50
C ALA A 134 -0.15 -5.48 -3.71
N VAL A 135 0.95 -6.17 -3.99
CA VAL A 135 1.00 -7.17 -5.06
C VAL A 135 0.10 -8.37 -4.76
N ARG A 136 0.02 -8.83 -3.51
CA ARG A 136 -0.90 -9.90 -3.13
C ARG A 136 -2.37 -9.53 -3.37
N ARG A 137 -2.73 -8.25 -3.24
CA ARG A 137 -4.09 -7.76 -3.55
C ARG A 137 -4.46 -7.81 -5.03
N LEU A 138 -3.48 -7.83 -5.92
CA LEU A 138 -3.72 -8.01 -7.36
C LEU A 138 -4.14 -9.43 -7.73
N MET A 139 -3.87 -10.40 -6.85
CA MET A 139 -4.15 -11.81 -7.10
C MET A 139 -5.60 -12.13 -6.76
N ALA A 140 -6.35 -12.56 -7.76
CA ALA A 140 -7.79 -12.84 -7.66
C ALA A 140 -8.11 -14.34 -7.69
N GLY A 141 -7.10 -15.21 -7.60
CA GLY A 141 -7.25 -16.66 -7.78
C GLY A 141 -7.29 -17.08 -9.25
N THR A 142 -6.64 -16.30 -10.12
CA THR A 142 -6.65 -16.53 -11.59
C THR A 142 -5.30 -17.07 -12.07
N ASP A 143 -5.24 -17.56 -13.30
CA ASP A 143 -3.98 -18.02 -13.93
C ASP A 143 -2.90 -16.91 -14.01
N ALA A 144 -3.30 -15.63 -14.00
CA ALA A 144 -2.38 -14.50 -14.02
C ALA A 144 -1.62 -14.31 -12.70
N ASP A 145 -2.10 -14.88 -11.59
CA ASP A 145 -1.55 -14.71 -10.25
C ASP A 145 -0.10 -15.15 -10.15
N GLU A 146 0.24 -16.26 -10.81
CA GLU A 146 1.61 -16.79 -10.84
C GLU A 146 2.57 -15.86 -11.60
N ALA A 147 2.09 -15.24 -12.68
CA ALA A 147 2.87 -14.25 -13.42
C ALA A 147 3.11 -12.98 -12.58
N ILE A 148 2.10 -12.52 -11.83
CA ILE A 148 2.20 -11.39 -10.90
C ILE A 148 3.22 -11.70 -9.79
N ARG A 149 3.14 -12.90 -9.18
CA ARG A 149 4.10 -13.35 -8.17
C ARG A 149 5.53 -13.39 -8.72
N LYS A 150 5.73 -13.92 -9.93
CA LYS A 150 7.05 -13.94 -10.60
C LYS A 150 7.61 -12.53 -10.82
N ARG A 151 6.78 -11.53 -11.11
CA ARG A 151 7.24 -10.12 -11.24
C ARG A 151 7.77 -9.57 -9.92
N LEU A 152 7.10 -9.84 -8.80
CA LEU A 152 7.61 -9.46 -7.47
C LEU A 152 8.93 -10.13 -7.13
N VAL A 153 9.06 -11.43 -7.41
CA VAL A 153 10.31 -12.18 -7.20
C VAL A 153 11.44 -11.57 -8.04
N ARG A 154 11.18 -11.26 -9.31
CA ARG A 154 12.16 -10.62 -10.21
C ARG A 154 12.56 -9.22 -9.73
N ALA A 155 11.64 -8.43 -9.20
CA ALA A 155 11.97 -7.15 -8.59
C ALA A 155 12.92 -7.36 -7.40
N GLY A 156 12.58 -8.25 -6.46
CA GLY A 156 13.44 -8.54 -5.30
C GLY A 156 14.83 -9.09 -5.65
N ALA A 157 14.95 -9.78 -6.79
CA ALA A 157 16.21 -10.34 -7.30
C ALA A 157 17.06 -9.35 -8.12
N ALA A 158 16.61 -8.11 -8.32
CA ALA A 158 17.41 -7.10 -9.00
C ALA A 158 18.78 -6.91 -8.33
N THR A 159 19.80 -6.64 -9.13
CA THR A 159 21.20 -6.45 -8.69
C THR A 159 21.64 -4.98 -8.72
N THR A 160 20.87 -4.11 -9.37
CA THR A 160 21.09 -2.66 -9.42
C THR A 160 19.79 -1.91 -9.16
N LEU A 161 19.90 -0.65 -8.74
CA LEU A 161 18.73 0.21 -8.55
C LEU A 161 17.98 0.48 -9.85
N ASP A 162 18.66 0.56 -10.99
CA ASP A 162 17.99 0.78 -12.29
C ASP A 162 17.11 -0.40 -12.67
N VAL A 163 17.65 -1.62 -12.53
CA VAL A 163 16.86 -2.84 -12.77
C VAL A 163 15.71 -2.90 -11.78
N MET A 164 15.96 -2.61 -10.50
CA MET A 164 14.91 -2.56 -9.48
C MET A 164 13.81 -1.55 -9.86
N SER A 165 14.18 -0.34 -10.25
CA SER A 165 13.28 0.75 -10.64
C SER A 165 12.38 0.35 -11.81
N GLN A 166 12.96 -0.25 -12.86
CA GLN A 166 12.19 -0.73 -14.00
C GLN A 166 11.19 -1.83 -13.60
N ARG A 167 11.61 -2.81 -12.79
CA ARG A 167 10.73 -3.89 -12.33
C ARG A 167 9.61 -3.39 -11.42
N LEU A 168 9.92 -2.40 -10.56
CA LEU A 168 8.92 -1.75 -9.72
C LEU A 168 7.94 -0.93 -10.56
N ARG A 169 8.38 -0.26 -11.63
CA ARG A 169 7.49 0.41 -12.57
C ARG A 169 6.48 -0.56 -13.18
N ASP A 170 6.93 -1.73 -13.62
CA ASP A 170 6.06 -2.76 -14.20
C ASP A 170 4.98 -3.22 -13.20
N LEU A 171 5.31 -3.32 -11.90
CA LEU A 171 4.34 -3.63 -10.84
C LEU A 171 3.40 -2.46 -10.55
N VAL A 172 3.92 -1.23 -10.49
CA VAL A 172 3.13 -0.02 -10.22
C VAL A 172 2.08 0.23 -11.30
N VAL A 173 2.37 -0.10 -12.56
CA VAL A 173 1.36 -0.03 -13.63
C VAL A 173 0.19 -0.99 -13.35
N LEU A 174 0.45 -2.20 -12.84
CA LEU A 174 -0.61 -3.14 -12.46
C LEU A 174 -1.40 -2.62 -11.26
N LEU A 175 -0.71 -2.10 -10.23
CA LEU A 175 -1.33 -1.50 -9.05
C LEU A 175 -2.24 -0.33 -9.42
N ARG A 176 -1.79 0.52 -10.35
CA ARG A 176 -2.56 1.64 -10.87
C ARG A 176 -3.85 1.18 -11.54
N THR A 177 -3.78 0.19 -12.43
CA THR A 177 -4.96 -0.34 -13.12
C THR A 177 -5.98 -0.91 -12.13
N ALA A 178 -5.51 -1.55 -11.05
CA ALA A 178 -6.36 -2.11 -10.01
C ALA A 178 -6.72 -1.12 -8.89
N GLU A 179 -6.25 0.14 -8.97
CA GLU A 179 -6.40 1.17 -7.94
C GLU A 179 -5.96 0.73 -6.53
N VAL A 180 -4.90 -0.09 -6.43
CA VAL A 180 -4.37 -0.61 -5.16
C VAL A 180 -3.32 0.36 -4.63
N PRO A 181 -3.54 1.03 -3.48
CA PRO A 181 -2.59 2.00 -2.95
C PRO A 181 -1.31 1.34 -2.39
N LEU A 182 -0.26 2.15 -2.25
CA LEU A 182 1.05 1.74 -1.75
C LEU A 182 1.62 2.78 -0.77
N ASP A 183 2.32 2.32 0.27
CA ASP A 183 3.14 3.20 1.09
C ASP A 183 4.50 3.50 0.40
N TYR A 184 4.55 4.60 -0.34
CA TYR A 184 5.75 5.09 -1.03
C TYR A 184 6.83 5.64 -0.09
N GLY A 185 6.48 6.13 1.10
CA GLY A 185 7.46 6.51 2.10
C GLY A 185 8.21 5.28 2.61
N LEU A 186 7.48 4.19 2.90
CA LEU A 186 8.07 2.90 3.23
C LEU A 186 8.92 2.36 2.08
N LEU A 187 8.43 2.45 0.84
CA LEU A 187 9.20 2.02 -0.33
C LEU A 187 10.53 2.79 -0.46
N ALA A 188 10.52 4.11 -0.30
CA ALA A 188 11.74 4.93 -0.33
C ALA A 188 12.74 4.49 0.74
N GLU A 189 12.29 4.30 1.98
CA GLU A 189 13.15 3.81 3.05
C GLU A 189 13.71 2.41 2.75
N GLN A 190 12.90 1.51 2.22
CA GLN A 190 13.33 0.18 1.83
C GLN A 190 14.39 0.22 0.72
N LEU A 191 14.23 1.10 -0.28
CA LEU A 191 15.20 1.29 -1.35
C LEU A 191 16.52 1.90 -0.84
N ALA A 192 16.49 2.79 0.15
CA ALA A 192 17.70 3.29 0.79
C ALA A 192 18.44 2.20 1.56
N HIS A 193 17.72 1.37 2.32
CA HIS A 193 18.29 0.22 3.02
C HIS A 193 18.78 -0.88 2.07
N TRP A 194 18.13 -1.06 0.92
CA TRP A 194 18.52 -2.04 -0.10
C TRP A 194 19.96 -1.83 -0.59
N GLN A 195 20.43 -0.58 -0.61
CA GLN A 195 21.78 -0.20 -1.07
C GLN A 195 22.89 -0.47 -0.03
N GLN A 196 22.54 -0.90 1.18
CA GLN A 196 23.48 -1.20 2.25
C GLN A 196 23.92 -2.68 2.20
N PRO A 197 25.08 -3.04 2.78
CA PRO A 197 25.46 -4.44 2.96
C PRO A 197 24.35 -5.26 3.63
N GLY A 198 23.99 -6.40 3.05
CA GLY A 198 22.88 -7.25 3.52
C GLY A 198 21.47 -6.69 3.24
N GLY A 199 21.35 -5.45 2.76
CA GLY A 199 20.12 -4.77 2.38
C GLY A 199 19.25 -5.57 1.42
N PRO A 200 19.77 -6.10 0.29
CA PRO A 200 18.96 -6.82 -0.68
C PRO A 200 18.24 -8.04 -0.10
N ALA A 201 18.92 -8.82 0.75
CA ALA A 201 18.32 -9.98 1.41
C ALA A 201 17.21 -9.56 2.40
N ARG A 202 17.48 -8.53 3.20
CA ARG A 202 16.51 -7.98 4.17
C ARG A 202 15.25 -7.46 3.48
N ILE A 203 15.39 -6.71 2.40
CA ILE A 203 14.25 -6.15 1.66
C ILE A 203 13.45 -7.24 0.94
N ARG A 204 14.13 -8.22 0.31
CA ARG A 204 13.44 -9.40 -0.24
C ARG A 204 12.61 -10.13 0.81
N GLN A 205 13.17 -10.36 1.99
CA GLN A 205 12.46 -11.01 3.09
C GLN A 205 11.26 -10.18 3.56
N ALA A 206 11.41 -8.86 3.68
CA ALA A 206 10.32 -7.96 4.07
C ALA A 206 9.16 -8.01 3.05
N TRP A 207 9.47 -7.93 1.76
CA TRP A 207 8.47 -8.05 0.69
C TRP A 207 7.79 -9.42 0.70
N GLY A 208 8.56 -10.51 0.78
CA GLY A 208 8.01 -11.87 0.87
C GLY A 208 7.11 -12.07 2.08
N ARG A 209 7.55 -11.64 3.28
CA ARG A 209 6.73 -11.69 4.50
C ARG A 209 5.42 -10.93 4.34
N SER A 210 5.46 -9.71 3.81
CA SER A 210 4.24 -8.92 3.62
C SER A 210 3.31 -9.47 2.53
N PHE A 211 3.85 -10.16 1.52
CA PHE A 211 3.08 -10.87 0.51
C PHE A 211 2.32 -12.06 1.11
N HIS A 212 2.94 -12.81 2.02
CA HIS A 212 2.31 -13.97 2.68
C HIS A 212 1.44 -13.60 3.89
N ALA A 213 1.76 -12.53 4.60
CA ALA A 213 1.01 -12.10 5.79
C ALA A 213 -0.34 -11.45 5.45
N TYR A 214 -0.52 -10.97 4.21
CA TYR A 214 -1.78 -10.35 3.80
C TYR A 214 -2.91 -11.39 3.75
N ARG A 215 -3.93 -11.17 4.57
CA ARG A 215 -5.24 -11.81 4.47
C ARG A 215 -6.22 -10.79 3.91
N ALA A 216 -6.98 -11.17 2.88
CA ALA A 216 -8.10 -10.34 2.44
C ALA A 216 -9.07 -10.18 3.63
N PRO A 217 -9.62 -8.97 3.86
CA PRO A 217 -10.68 -8.82 4.85
C PRO A 217 -11.81 -9.79 4.49
N ALA A 218 -12.28 -10.58 5.47
CA ALA A 218 -13.40 -11.48 5.27
C ALA A 218 -14.59 -10.65 4.76
N ARG A 219 -15.15 -11.05 3.61
CA ARG A 219 -16.40 -10.48 3.13
C ARG A 219 -17.45 -10.76 4.23
N PRO A 220 -18.20 -9.75 4.71
CA PRO A 220 -19.29 -10.03 5.64
C PRO A 220 -20.20 -11.07 4.98
N ALA A 221 -20.49 -12.16 5.70
CA ALA A 221 -21.40 -13.18 5.24
C ALA A 221 -22.76 -12.53 4.90
N PRO A 222 -23.45 -12.96 3.84
CA PRO A 222 -24.84 -12.57 3.65
C PRO A 222 -25.60 -12.91 4.93
N GLN A 223 -26.25 -11.93 5.54
CA GLN A 223 -27.21 -12.22 6.59
C GLN A 223 -28.39 -12.90 5.91
N ASP A 224 -28.44 -14.24 5.99
CA ASP A 224 -29.64 -15.00 5.70
C ASP A 224 -30.73 -14.47 6.64
N SER A 225 -31.59 -13.63 6.07
CA SER A 225 -32.88 -13.31 6.66
C SER A 225 -33.75 -14.54 6.40
N THR A 226 -33.75 -15.50 7.32
CA THR A 226 -34.78 -16.52 7.38
C THR A 226 -36.09 -15.85 7.79
N ASP A 227 -36.75 -15.26 6.80
CA ASP A 227 -38.14 -14.86 6.94
C ASP A 227 -38.95 -16.16 7.04
N THR A 228 -39.52 -16.38 8.23
CA THR A 228 -40.29 -17.57 8.55
C THR A 228 -41.63 -17.45 7.83
N ALA A 229 -41.71 -18.04 6.63
CA ALA A 229 -42.98 -18.21 5.94
C ALA A 229 -43.89 -19.12 6.77
N THR A 230 -44.91 -18.51 7.37
CA THR A 230 -46.03 -19.19 8.02
C THR A 230 -46.88 -19.85 6.91
N PRO A 231 -47.22 -21.16 6.97
CA PRO A 231 -48.13 -21.75 6.00
C PRO A 231 -49.55 -21.24 6.29
N SER A 232 -50.15 -20.52 5.34
CA SER A 232 -51.59 -20.26 5.34
C SER A 232 -52.32 -21.54 4.94
N GLU A 233 -53.10 -22.06 5.87
CA GLU A 233 -54.00 -23.20 5.71
C GLU A 233 -55.22 -22.75 4.88
N SER A 234 -55.26 -23.12 3.61
CA SER A 234 -56.41 -22.92 2.72
C SER A 234 -57.37 -24.09 2.85
N THR A 235 -58.56 -23.80 3.38
CA THR A 235 -59.71 -24.72 3.47
C THR A 235 -60.30 -24.97 2.08
N GLU A 236 -60.10 -26.17 1.53
CA GLU A 236 -60.90 -26.68 0.42
C GLU A 236 -62.04 -27.53 0.98
N ASN A 237 -63.25 -27.01 0.85
CA ASN A 237 -64.50 -27.69 1.17
C ASN A 237 -65.05 -28.23 -0.15
N ASN A 238 -65.05 -29.55 -0.36
CA ASN A 238 -65.75 -30.19 -1.47
C ASN A 238 -66.64 -31.34 -0.98
N THR A 239 -67.94 -31.04 -0.95
CA THR A 239 -69.10 -31.84 -1.38
C THR A 239 -69.05 -33.35 -1.18
N LYS A 240 -69.89 -33.85 -0.25
CA LYS A 240 -70.43 -35.21 -0.28
C LYS A 240 -71.91 -35.19 -0.65
N GLU A 241 -72.25 -36.07 -1.57
CA GLU A 241 -73.60 -36.51 -1.95
C GLU A 241 -74.35 -37.10 -0.75
N HIS A 242 -75.67 -36.83 -0.64
CA HIS A 242 -76.76 -37.83 -0.64
C HIS A 242 -78.09 -37.23 -0.15
N GLU A 243 -79.15 -37.57 -0.91
CA GLU A 243 -80.60 -37.45 -0.69
C GLU A 243 -81.28 -36.07 -0.67
#